data_AF-A0A7V4MS91-F1
#
_entry.id   AF-A0A7V4MS91-F1
#
_cell.length_a   1.000
_cell.length_b   1.000
_cell.length_c   1.000
_cell.angle_alpha   90.00
_cell.angle_beta   90.00
_cell.angle_gamma   90.00
#
_symmetry.space_group_name_H-M   'P 1'
#
loop_
_entity.id
_entity.type
_entity.pdbx_description
1 polymer ?
#
loop_
_entity_poly.entity_id
_entity_poly.type
_entity_poly.pdbx_seq_one_letter_code
_entity_poly.pdbx_strand_id
1 'polypeptide(L)'
;MAVAMTEAVRLYVKSDCPLCDSAADMLRAAGLKVRPVEVSGDPVLSQLYGPHIPVADFGHDVRLYWPFTPADVQAAWERAGGESSPRRDGRAALSHDFTRRLVMTVDRGVYHFARHWVLFIALITGLYAGLPLLGPALMAAGLTRPANLIYTVYRLFCHQLPSRSLFIFGQQVCYCDRCLGIYTTLFVAVVAFSLLRARLKPLPWPAYLAFAAPMAVDGLTQLLGLRTSTLELRLTTGALFGLGSAWLALPYLERGFRDVLDTLARKPHLAA
;
A
#
# COMPACT_ATOMS: atom_id res chain seq x y z
N MET A 1 -60.72 0.18 3.24
CA MET A 1 -60.07 -0.49 4.39
C MET A 1 -58.64 0.02 4.45
N ALA A 2 -58.28 0.67 5.55
CA ALA A 2 -57.01 1.34 5.75
C ALA A 2 -55.89 0.32 5.99
N VAL A 3 -54.79 0.43 5.23
CA VAL A 3 -53.58 -0.38 5.39
C VAL A 3 -52.46 0.54 5.90
N ALA A 4 -51.63 -0.01 6.78
CA ALA A 4 -50.73 0.70 7.68
C ALA A 4 -49.48 1.26 6.98
N MET A 5 -49.39 2.57 6.91
CA MET A 5 -48.30 3.33 6.28
C MET A 5 -47.01 3.36 7.14
N THR A 6 -46.08 2.42 6.94
CA THR A 6 -44.87 2.32 7.80
C THR A 6 -43.54 2.71 7.15
N GLU A 7 -43.39 2.73 5.83
CA GLU A 7 -42.11 3.17 5.21
C GLU A 7 -42.16 4.60 4.67
N ALA A 8 -41.27 5.44 5.18
CA ALA A 8 -41.15 6.84 4.78
C ALA A 8 -40.07 7.00 3.70
N VAL A 9 -40.46 7.50 2.52
CA VAL A 9 -39.56 7.87 1.43
C VAL A 9 -38.71 9.07 1.86
N ARG A 10 -37.40 8.98 1.70
CA ARG A 10 -36.49 10.11 1.98
C ARG A 10 -36.49 11.05 0.78
N LEU A 11 -36.79 12.32 1.01
CA LEU A 11 -36.69 13.36 0.00
C LEU A 11 -35.51 14.27 0.35
N TYR A 12 -34.45 14.22 -0.45
CA TYR A 12 -33.29 15.10 -0.29
C TYR A 12 -33.64 16.49 -0.82
N VAL A 13 -33.54 17.50 0.05
CA VAL A 13 -33.95 18.88 -0.21
C VAL A 13 -32.84 19.86 0.15
N LYS A 14 -32.93 21.10 -0.38
CA LYS A 14 -32.07 22.23 0.00
C LYS A 14 -32.91 23.40 0.50
N SER A 15 -32.32 24.25 1.31
CA SER A 15 -32.89 25.53 1.71
C SER A 15 -33.12 26.39 0.46
N ASP A 16 -34.34 26.89 0.26
CA ASP A 16 -34.79 27.61 -0.95
C ASP A 16 -34.90 26.73 -2.22
N CYS A 17 -35.90 25.84 -2.24
CA CYS A 17 -36.15 24.91 -3.34
C CYS A 17 -37.65 24.80 -3.66
N PRO A 18 -38.19 25.64 -4.56
CA PRO A 18 -39.60 25.56 -4.96
C PRO A 18 -39.98 24.20 -5.59
N LEU A 19 -39.01 23.56 -6.27
CA LEU A 19 -39.19 22.23 -6.88
C LEU A 19 -39.35 21.12 -5.84
N CYS A 20 -38.82 21.31 -4.63
CA CYS A 20 -38.88 20.32 -3.56
C CYS A 20 -40.30 20.17 -3.01
N ASP A 21 -41.08 21.25 -2.99
CA ASP A 21 -42.49 21.21 -2.61
C ASP A 21 -43.32 20.44 -3.64
N SER A 22 -43.10 20.71 -4.93
CA SER A 22 -43.77 19.98 -6.02
C SER A 22 -43.45 18.47 -6.01
N ALA A 23 -42.19 18.11 -5.75
CA ALA A 23 -41.77 16.73 -5.60
C ALA A 23 -42.40 16.05 -4.37
N ALA A 24 -42.45 16.75 -3.23
CA ALA A 24 -43.06 16.25 -2.00
C ALA A 24 -44.56 16.01 -2.18
N ASP A 25 -45.27 16.93 -2.83
CA ASP A 25 -46.71 16.81 -3.07
C ASP A 25 -47.04 15.68 -4.03
N MET A 26 -46.21 15.44 -5.06
CA MET A 26 -46.37 14.29 -5.95
C MET A 26 -46.22 12.95 -5.21
N LEU A 27 -45.24 12.85 -4.30
CA LEU A 27 -45.05 11.65 -3.48
C LEU A 27 -46.21 11.45 -2.47
N ARG A 28 -46.69 12.52 -1.85
CA ARG A 28 -47.86 12.48 -0.95
C ARG A 28 -49.14 12.11 -1.69
N ALA A 29 -49.33 12.60 -2.91
CA ALA A 29 -50.47 12.25 -3.76
C ALA A 29 -50.46 10.77 -4.16
N ALA A 30 -49.28 10.15 -4.29
CA ALA A 30 -49.13 8.71 -4.43
C ALA A 30 -49.35 7.92 -3.12
N GLY A 31 -49.77 8.60 -2.05
CA GLY A 31 -50.02 8.02 -0.73
C GLY A 31 -48.76 7.79 0.09
N LEU A 32 -47.57 8.25 -0.32
CA LEU A 32 -46.32 7.93 0.38
C LEU A 32 -46.03 8.93 1.51
N LYS A 33 -45.51 8.43 2.64
CA LYS A 33 -45.02 9.30 3.72
C LYS A 33 -43.66 9.86 3.34
N VAL A 34 -43.53 11.19 3.27
CA VAL A 34 -42.29 11.86 2.88
C VAL A 34 -41.51 12.31 4.13
N ARG A 35 -40.23 11.92 4.22
CA ARG A 35 -39.28 12.43 5.22
C ARG A 35 -38.25 13.32 4.55
N PRO A 36 -38.31 14.65 4.73
CA PRO A 36 -37.31 15.56 4.17
C PRO A 36 -35.95 15.34 4.85
N VAL A 37 -34.88 15.41 4.07
CA VAL A 37 -33.48 15.38 4.53
C VAL A 37 -32.78 16.60 3.97
N GLU A 38 -32.41 17.55 4.84
CA GLU A 38 -31.69 18.76 4.45
C GLU A 38 -30.25 18.41 4.08
N VAL A 39 -29.87 18.76 2.85
CA VAL A 39 -28.57 18.42 2.26
C VAL A 39 -27.53 19.50 2.54
N SER A 40 -27.94 20.75 2.77
CA SER A 40 -27.03 21.90 2.88
C SER A 40 -26.11 21.84 4.11
N GLY A 41 -26.50 21.10 5.15
CA GLY A 41 -25.73 20.95 6.40
C GLY A 41 -24.71 19.81 6.40
N ASP A 42 -24.66 18.96 5.39
CA ASP A 42 -23.77 17.79 5.32
C ASP A 42 -22.88 17.88 4.06
N PRO A 43 -21.54 18.02 4.22
CA PRO A 43 -20.61 18.14 3.09
C PRO A 43 -20.66 16.97 2.11
N VAL A 44 -20.92 15.75 2.60
CA VAL A 44 -20.95 14.53 1.79
C VAL A 44 -22.24 14.47 0.99
N LEU A 45 -23.38 14.72 1.64
CA LEU A 45 -24.67 14.75 0.94
C LEU A 45 -24.74 15.90 -0.07
N SER A 46 -24.17 17.06 0.27
CA SER A 46 -24.10 18.24 -0.60
C SER A 46 -23.33 17.94 -1.89
N GLN A 47 -22.19 17.26 -1.78
CA GLN A 47 -21.41 16.86 -2.96
C GLN A 47 -22.13 15.81 -3.82
N LEU A 48 -22.80 14.83 -3.19
CA LEU A 48 -23.43 13.72 -3.91
C LEU A 48 -24.76 14.10 -4.57
N TYR A 49 -25.64 14.77 -3.83
CA TYR A 49 -27.02 15.02 -4.26
C TYR A 49 -27.30 16.47 -4.61
N GLY A 50 -26.48 17.42 -4.13
CA GLY A 50 -26.66 18.86 -4.36
C GLY A 50 -26.97 19.26 -5.81
N PRO A 51 -26.27 18.71 -6.82
CA PRO A 51 -26.54 19.02 -8.23
C PRO A 51 -27.89 18.52 -8.76
N HIS A 52 -28.55 17.58 -8.06
CA HIS A 52 -29.72 16.86 -8.53
C HIS A 52 -30.97 17.03 -7.65
N ILE A 53 -30.93 17.92 -6.66
CA ILE A 53 -32.06 18.18 -5.76
C ILE A 53 -33.28 18.71 -6.56
N PRO A 54 -34.51 18.21 -6.33
CA PRO A 54 -34.88 17.19 -5.33
C PRO A 54 -34.68 15.73 -5.79
N VAL A 55 -34.27 14.87 -4.85
CA VAL A 55 -34.06 13.42 -5.09
C VAL A 55 -34.92 12.60 -4.12
N ALA A 56 -35.77 11.72 -4.66
CA ALA A 56 -36.59 10.81 -3.87
C ALA A 56 -35.90 9.44 -3.76
N ASP A 57 -35.63 8.99 -2.54
CA ASP A 57 -34.96 7.73 -2.22
C ASP A 57 -35.94 6.79 -1.52
N PHE A 58 -36.28 5.71 -2.24
CA PHE A 58 -37.24 4.69 -1.88
C PHE A 58 -36.58 3.51 -1.12
N GLY A 59 -35.28 3.59 -0.82
CA GLY A 59 -34.50 2.46 -0.32
C GLY A 59 -34.05 1.51 -1.43
N HIS A 60 -33.31 0.45 -1.07
CA HIS A 60 -32.83 -0.60 -1.99
C HIS A 60 -32.14 -0.08 -3.28
N ASP A 61 -31.41 1.04 -3.18
CA ASP A 61 -30.77 1.74 -4.31
C ASP A 61 -31.72 2.24 -5.42
N VAL A 62 -33.02 2.31 -5.13
CA VAL A 62 -34.02 2.92 -6.01
C VAL A 62 -34.14 4.41 -5.67
N ARG A 63 -33.63 5.25 -6.58
CA ARG A 63 -33.70 6.71 -6.48
C ARG A 63 -34.35 7.29 -7.73
N LEU A 64 -35.20 8.29 -7.54
CA LEU A 64 -35.74 9.13 -8.61
C LEU A 64 -35.15 10.53 -8.50
N TYR A 65 -34.58 10.99 -9.60
CA TYR A 65 -34.10 12.36 -9.76
C TYR A 65 -35.19 13.19 -10.42
N TRP A 66 -35.40 14.41 -9.94
CA TRP A 66 -36.35 15.33 -10.55
C TRP A 66 -35.92 15.74 -11.97
N PRO A 67 -36.85 15.93 -12.92
CA PRO A 67 -38.30 15.75 -12.81
C PRO A 67 -38.75 14.29 -12.98
N PHE A 68 -39.72 13.87 -12.18
CA PHE A 68 -40.35 12.55 -12.27
C PHE A 68 -41.87 12.67 -12.36
N THR A 69 -42.52 11.63 -12.89
CA THR A 69 -43.98 11.56 -13.08
C THR A 69 -44.63 10.61 -12.06
N PRO A 70 -45.96 10.63 -11.91
CA PRO A 70 -46.66 9.65 -11.08
C PRO A 70 -46.39 8.19 -11.50
N ALA A 71 -46.19 7.94 -12.79
CA ALA A 71 -45.82 6.62 -13.31
C ALA A 71 -44.42 6.20 -12.85
N ASP A 72 -43.46 7.14 -12.83
CA ASP A 72 -42.10 6.88 -12.33
C ASP A 72 -42.11 6.56 -10.83
N VAL A 73 -42.93 7.27 -10.05
CA VAL A 73 -43.11 7.04 -8.61
C VAL A 73 -43.67 5.64 -8.36
N GLN A 74 -44.70 5.24 -9.11
CA GLN A 74 -45.29 3.90 -8.99
C GLN A 74 -44.27 2.81 -9.39
N ALA A 75 -43.57 2.99 -10.50
CA ALA A 75 -42.54 2.05 -10.95
C ALA A 75 -41.34 1.98 -9.99
N ALA A 76 -40.98 3.09 -9.34
CA ALA A 76 -39.95 3.10 -8.29
C ALA A 76 -40.44 2.37 -7.03
N TRP A 77 -41.68 2.60 -6.61
CA TRP A 77 -42.28 1.93 -5.46
C TRP A 77 -42.34 0.41 -5.64
N GLU A 78 -42.73 -0.06 -6.82
CA GLU A 78 -42.76 -1.48 -7.17
C GLU A 78 -41.35 -2.10 -7.18
N ARG A 79 -40.37 -1.40 -7.78
CA ARG A 79 -38.96 -1.84 -7.76
C ARG A 79 -38.35 -1.87 -6.38
N ALA A 80 -38.80 -0.97 -5.49
CA ALA A 80 -38.34 -0.91 -4.10
C ALA A 80 -38.93 -2.01 -3.21
N GLY A 81 -39.89 -2.80 -3.72
CA GLY A 81 -40.45 -3.98 -3.05
C GLY A 81 -41.84 -3.79 -2.43
N GLY A 82 -42.46 -2.61 -2.59
CA GLY A 82 -43.78 -2.29 -2.02
C GLY A 82 -43.89 -2.53 -0.51
N GLU A 83 -45.12 -2.65 0.01
CA GLU A 83 -45.44 -2.90 1.43
C GLU A 83 -44.92 -4.25 1.96
N SER A 84 -44.39 -5.08 1.06
CA SER A 84 -43.83 -6.41 1.30
C SER A 84 -42.30 -6.41 1.16
N SER A 85 -41.56 -5.58 1.89
CA SER A 85 -40.11 -5.78 1.99
C SER A 85 -39.84 -6.97 2.93
N PRO A 86 -39.17 -8.04 2.48
CA PRO A 86 -38.60 -9.02 3.40
C PRO A 86 -37.56 -8.29 4.26
N ARG A 87 -37.52 -8.63 5.55
CA ARG A 87 -36.44 -8.26 6.46
C ARG A 87 -35.10 -8.39 5.73
N ARG A 88 -34.34 -7.29 5.69
CA ARG A 88 -32.91 -7.18 5.35
C ARG A 88 -32.26 -8.57 5.31
N ASP A 89 -32.01 -9.10 4.10
CA ASP A 89 -31.36 -10.40 3.95
C ASP A 89 -30.04 -10.35 4.73
N GLY A 90 -29.97 -11.12 5.82
CA GLY A 90 -28.85 -11.10 6.74
C GLY A 90 -27.53 -11.38 6.03
N ARG A 91 -27.57 -12.11 4.90
CA ARG A 91 -26.39 -12.38 4.07
C ARG A 91 -25.81 -11.13 3.40
N ALA A 92 -26.65 -10.20 2.91
CA ALA A 92 -26.18 -8.97 2.27
C ALA A 92 -25.59 -7.98 3.29
N ALA A 93 -26.23 -7.86 4.47
CA ALA A 93 -25.71 -7.05 5.57
C ALA A 93 -24.39 -7.61 6.14
N LEU A 94 -24.29 -8.94 6.29
CA LEU A 94 -23.05 -9.62 6.70
C LEU A 94 -21.93 -9.45 5.67
N SER A 95 -22.24 -9.48 4.37
CA SER A 95 -21.26 -9.24 3.29
C SER A 95 -20.70 -7.82 3.33
N HIS A 96 -21.56 -6.82 3.55
CA HIS A 96 -21.15 -5.43 3.69
C HIS A 96 -20.29 -5.21 4.95
N ASP A 97 -20.67 -5.81 6.08
CA ASP A 97 -19.90 -5.73 7.33
C ASP A 97 -18.55 -6.45 7.24
N PHE A 98 -18.51 -7.62 6.60
CA PHE A 98 -17.28 -8.35 6.34
C PHE A 98 -16.34 -7.54 5.43
N THR A 99 -16.85 -7.01 4.33
CA THR A 99 -16.08 -6.18 3.39
C THR A 99 -15.50 -4.96 4.11
N ARG A 100 -16.33 -4.26 4.91
CA ARG A 100 -15.87 -3.10 5.70
C ARG A 100 -14.78 -3.49 6.70
N ARG A 101 -14.94 -4.61 7.43
CA ARG A 101 -13.93 -5.11 8.38
C ARG A 101 -12.63 -5.50 7.67
N LEU A 102 -12.72 -6.15 6.52
CA LEU A 102 -11.56 -6.52 5.71
C LEU A 102 -10.80 -5.27 5.26
N VAL A 103 -11.49 -4.27 4.70
CA VAL A 103 -10.88 -3.00 4.28
C VAL A 103 -10.19 -2.31 5.45
N MET A 104 -10.85 -2.21 6.61
CA MET A 104 -10.23 -1.61 7.80
C MET A 104 -8.99 -2.38 8.28
N THR A 105 -9.00 -3.71 8.17
CA THR A 105 -7.88 -4.56 8.58
C THR A 105 -6.70 -4.39 7.63
N VAL A 106 -6.96 -4.40 6.32
CA VAL A 106 -5.94 -4.16 5.29
C VAL A 106 -5.36 -2.76 5.44
N ASP A 107 -6.20 -1.74 5.56
CA ASP A 107 -5.75 -0.34 5.72
C ASP A 107 -4.85 -0.16 6.95
N ARG A 108 -5.19 -0.78 8.10
CA ARG A 108 -4.31 -0.79 9.28
C ARG A 108 -3.00 -1.52 9.04
N GLY A 109 -3.05 -2.66 8.34
CA GLY A 109 -1.86 -3.41 7.96
C GLY A 109 -0.92 -2.59 7.07
N VAL A 110 -1.46 -1.94 6.04
CA VAL A 110 -0.71 -1.06 5.14
C VAL A 110 -0.15 0.14 5.91
N TYR A 111 -0.94 0.77 6.79
CA TYR A 111 -0.47 1.88 7.62
C TYR A 111 0.71 1.45 8.51
N HIS A 112 0.60 0.30 9.18
CA HIS A 112 1.69 -0.20 10.02
C HIS A 112 2.94 -0.51 9.20
N PHE A 113 2.79 -1.17 8.05
CA PHE A 113 3.90 -1.43 7.14
C PHE A 113 4.57 -0.13 6.66
N ALA A 114 3.78 0.83 6.17
CA ALA A 114 4.28 2.11 5.68
C ALA A 114 4.94 2.94 6.80
N ARG A 115 4.44 2.88 8.03
CA ARG A 115 5.04 3.58 9.18
C ARG A 115 6.38 2.97 9.59
N HIS A 116 6.52 1.66 9.49
CA HIS A 116 7.70 0.91 9.94
C HIS A 116 8.58 0.39 8.79
N TRP A 117 8.41 0.91 7.57
CA TRP A 117 9.08 0.40 6.37
C TRP A 117 10.61 0.34 6.49
N VAL A 118 11.24 1.34 7.14
CA VAL A 118 12.70 1.37 7.35
C VAL A 118 13.16 0.18 8.19
N LEU A 119 12.40 -0.20 9.22
CA LEU A 119 12.69 -1.38 10.03
C LEU A 119 12.61 -2.66 9.19
N PHE A 120 11.55 -2.80 8.37
CA PHE A 120 11.42 -3.96 7.48
C PHE A 120 12.59 -4.06 6.51
N ILE A 121 13.00 -2.96 5.88
CA ILE A 121 14.16 -2.93 4.98
C ILE A 121 15.45 -3.23 5.75
N ALA A 122 15.63 -2.71 6.97
CA ALA A 122 16.79 -2.99 7.80
C ALA A 122 16.88 -4.48 8.17
N LEU A 123 15.75 -5.11 8.51
CA LEU A 123 15.69 -6.54 8.82
C LEU A 123 16.00 -7.38 7.59
N ILE A 124 15.42 -7.06 6.43
CA ILE A 124 15.66 -7.80 5.18
C ILE A 124 17.12 -7.68 4.77
N THR A 125 17.67 -6.45 4.72
CA THR A 125 19.06 -6.21 4.31
C THR A 125 20.06 -6.76 5.34
N GLY A 126 19.75 -6.67 6.63
CA GLY A 126 20.58 -7.24 7.70
C GLY A 126 20.60 -8.77 7.66
N LEU A 127 19.45 -9.41 7.47
CA LEU A 127 19.37 -10.86 7.27
C LEU A 127 20.14 -11.27 6.01
N TYR A 128 19.97 -10.52 4.91
CA TYR A 128 20.64 -10.83 3.65
C TYR A 128 22.17 -10.64 3.71
N ALA A 129 22.63 -9.62 4.44
CA ALA A 129 24.06 -9.39 4.63
C ALA A 129 24.69 -10.39 5.62
N GLY A 130 23.96 -10.75 6.70
CA GLY A 130 24.49 -11.54 7.81
C GLY A 130 24.38 -13.05 7.64
N LEU A 131 23.29 -13.56 7.04
CA LEU A 131 23.06 -15.01 6.91
C LEU A 131 24.21 -15.77 6.17
N PRO A 132 24.87 -15.20 5.15
CA PRO A 132 26.03 -15.83 4.49
C PRO A 132 27.22 -16.10 5.41
N LEU A 133 27.35 -15.33 6.50
CA LEU A 133 28.41 -15.52 7.50
C LEU A 133 28.12 -16.72 8.42
N LEU A 134 26.86 -17.16 8.51
CA LEU A 134 26.45 -18.33 9.28
C LEU A 134 26.78 -19.64 8.55
N GLY A 135 26.81 -19.64 7.21
CA GLY A 135 27.10 -20.83 6.40
C GLY A 135 28.41 -21.54 6.79
N PRO A 136 29.55 -20.81 6.87
CA PRO A 136 30.82 -21.37 7.36
C PRO A 136 30.74 -22.01 8.74
N ALA A 137 30.05 -21.38 9.69
CA ALA A 137 29.88 -21.89 11.05
C ALA A 137 29.06 -23.19 11.06
N LEU A 138 27.97 -23.25 10.27
CA LEU A 138 27.16 -24.45 10.12
C LEU A 138 27.95 -25.59 9.45
N MET A 139 28.75 -25.29 8.43
CA MET A 139 29.65 -26.27 7.80
C MET A 139 30.68 -26.81 8.79
N ALA A 140 31.33 -25.92 9.54
CA ALA A 140 32.33 -26.30 10.55
C ALA A 140 31.72 -27.13 11.69
N ALA A 141 30.46 -26.88 12.04
CA ALA A 141 29.71 -27.66 13.03
C ALA A 141 29.13 -28.99 12.49
N GLY A 142 29.39 -29.34 11.22
CA GLY A 142 28.85 -30.56 10.59
C GLY A 142 27.37 -30.47 10.20
N LEU A 143 26.72 -29.30 10.36
CA LEU A 143 25.34 -29.04 9.97
C LEU A 143 25.25 -28.72 8.46
N THR A 144 25.62 -29.71 7.64
CA THR A 144 25.80 -29.55 6.18
C THR A 144 24.52 -29.20 5.44
N ARG A 145 23.38 -29.82 5.79
CA ARG A 145 22.08 -29.57 5.14
C ARG A 145 21.63 -28.10 5.27
N PRO A 146 21.50 -27.51 6.47
CA PRO A 146 21.11 -26.10 6.59
C PRO A 146 22.17 -25.16 6.00
N ALA A 147 23.46 -25.49 6.07
CA ALA A 147 24.49 -24.69 5.40
C ALA A 147 24.29 -24.67 3.88
N ASN A 148 24.11 -25.84 3.26
CA ASN A 148 23.92 -25.97 1.81
C ASN A 148 22.66 -25.26 1.31
N LEU A 149 21.61 -25.17 2.13
CA LEU A 149 20.44 -24.34 1.80
C LEU A 149 20.85 -22.86 1.65
N ILE A 150 21.64 -22.33 2.57
CA ILE A 150 22.16 -20.95 2.48
C ILE A 150 23.03 -20.81 1.22
N TYR A 151 24.01 -21.70 0.99
CA TYR A 151 24.82 -21.63 -0.24
C TYR A 151 23.96 -21.63 -1.51
N THR A 152 22.92 -22.47 -1.56
CA THR A 152 22.06 -22.61 -2.73
C THR A 152 21.25 -21.34 -3.01
N VAL A 153 20.65 -20.76 -1.98
CA VAL A 153 19.87 -19.51 -2.13
C VAL A 153 20.77 -18.36 -2.61
N TYR A 154 21.97 -18.24 -2.04
CA TYR A 154 22.89 -17.16 -2.42
C TYR A 154 23.56 -17.35 -3.79
N ARG A 155 23.57 -18.57 -4.35
CA ARG A 155 24.04 -18.82 -5.72
C ARG A 155 23.21 -18.11 -6.79
N LEU A 156 21.96 -17.77 -6.49
CA LEU A 156 21.10 -17.00 -7.39
C LEU A 156 21.63 -15.57 -7.64
N PHE A 157 22.38 -15.02 -6.68
CA PHE A 157 22.83 -13.63 -6.70
C PHE A 157 24.36 -13.50 -6.68
N CYS A 158 25.09 -14.58 -6.40
CA CYS A 158 26.54 -14.61 -6.32
C CYS A 158 27.10 -15.91 -6.88
N HIS A 159 28.15 -15.81 -7.69
CA HIS A 159 28.82 -16.99 -8.26
C HIS A 159 29.62 -17.80 -7.23
N GLN A 160 29.88 -17.26 -6.03
CA GLN A 160 30.62 -17.92 -4.95
C GLN A 160 31.97 -18.51 -5.42
N LEU A 161 32.74 -17.76 -6.21
CA LEU A 161 34.05 -18.22 -6.67
C LEU A 161 35.04 -18.29 -5.49
N PRO A 162 35.66 -19.46 -5.21
CA PRO A 162 36.57 -19.62 -4.08
C PRO A 162 37.75 -18.63 -4.08
N SER A 163 38.28 -18.29 -5.25
CA SER A 163 39.37 -17.30 -5.41
C SER A 163 38.97 -15.85 -5.07
N ARG A 164 37.68 -15.62 -4.78
CA ARG A 164 37.11 -14.30 -4.51
C ARG A 164 36.16 -14.29 -3.32
N SER A 165 36.33 -15.23 -2.42
CA SER A 165 35.54 -15.33 -1.19
C SER A 165 36.46 -15.43 0.00
N LEU A 166 36.01 -14.85 1.12
CA LEU A 166 36.62 -15.07 2.43
C LEU A 166 36.31 -16.48 2.95
N PHE A 167 37.16 -16.97 3.83
CA PHE A 167 37.00 -18.24 4.53
C PHE A 167 36.97 -18.01 6.04
N ILE A 168 35.97 -18.56 6.72
CA ILE A 168 35.80 -18.51 8.17
C ILE A 168 35.78 -19.96 8.67
N PHE A 169 36.59 -20.29 9.69
CA PHE A 169 36.76 -21.68 10.16
C PHE A 169 37.20 -22.66 9.04
N GLY A 170 37.96 -22.18 8.05
CA GLY A 170 38.35 -22.98 6.88
C GLY A 170 37.23 -23.24 5.86
N GLN A 171 36.02 -22.67 6.07
CA GLN A 171 34.86 -22.83 5.21
C GLN A 171 34.56 -21.52 4.47
N GLN A 172 34.25 -21.62 3.17
CA GLN A 172 34.01 -20.45 2.31
C GLN A 172 32.74 -19.70 2.72
N VAL A 173 32.75 -18.38 2.82
CA VAL A 173 31.53 -17.57 3.01
C VAL A 173 30.58 -17.72 1.82
N CYS A 174 29.27 -17.71 2.05
CA CYS A 174 28.26 -17.97 1.00
C CYS A 174 28.11 -16.87 -0.07
N TYR A 175 29.03 -15.91 -0.17
CA TYR A 175 29.15 -14.96 -1.28
C TYR A 175 30.60 -14.48 -1.46
N CYS A 176 30.86 -13.68 -2.48
CA CYS A 176 32.18 -13.13 -2.78
C CYS A 176 32.48 -11.84 -2.00
N ASP A 177 33.75 -11.45 -1.97
CA ASP A 177 34.25 -10.23 -1.31
C ASP A 177 33.49 -8.97 -1.77
N ARG A 178 33.15 -8.91 -3.07
CA ARG A 178 32.39 -7.79 -3.64
C ARG A 178 30.96 -7.76 -3.09
N CYS A 179 30.29 -8.90 -3.05
CA CYS A 179 28.94 -9.01 -2.48
C CYS A 179 28.93 -8.65 -0.99
N LEU A 180 29.95 -9.05 -0.24
CA LEU A 180 30.14 -8.64 1.15
C LEU A 180 30.17 -7.10 1.26
N GLY A 181 31.01 -6.43 0.47
CA GLY A 181 31.09 -4.96 0.45
C GLY A 181 29.76 -4.29 0.11
N ILE A 182 29.05 -4.78 -0.92
CA ILE A 182 27.75 -4.23 -1.34
C ILE A 182 26.70 -4.38 -0.23
N TYR A 183 26.47 -5.61 0.24
CA TYR A 183 25.33 -5.91 1.10
C TYR A 183 25.53 -5.41 2.52
N THR A 184 26.76 -5.46 3.06
CA THR A 184 27.07 -4.84 4.35
C THR A 184 26.89 -3.33 4.29
N THR A 185 27.32 -2.67 3.21
CA THR A 185 27.15 -1.22 3.07
C THR A 185 25.68 -0.84 2.90
N LEU A 186 24.89 -1.62 2.16
CA LEU A 186 23.44 -1.41 2.05
C LEU A 186 22.76 -1.48 3.42
N PHE A 187 23.06 -2.50 4.22
CA PHE A 187 22.52 -2.63 5.57
C PHE A 187 22.92 -1.45 6.47
N VAL A 188 24.20 -1.10 6.51
CA VAL A 188 24.70 0.03 7.31
C VAL A 188 24.08 1.34 6.84
N ALA A 189 23.91 1.54 5.53
CA ALA A 189 23.27 2.72 4.97
C ALA A 189 21.79 2.82 5.37
N VAL A 190 21.04 1.71 5.42
CA VAL A 190 19.66 1.69 5.91
C VAL A 190 19.60 2.07 7.39
N VAL A 191 20.50 1.51 8.21
CA VAL A 191 20.59 1.85 9.64
C VAL A 191 20.93 3.34 9.81
N ALA A 192 21.92 3.87 9.08
CA ALA A 192 22.27 5.29 9.10
C ALA A 192 21.11 6.17 8.61
N PHE A 193 20.39 5.73 7.57
CA PHE A 193 19.24 6.42 7.03
C PHE A 193 18.12 6.56 8.07
N SER A 194 17.92 5.58 8.95
CA SER A 194 16.94 5.69 10.04
C SER A 194 17.13 6.93 10.92
N LEU A 195 18.38 7.39 11.06
CA LEU A 195 18.77 8.59 11.83
C LEU A 195 18.78 9.86 10.96
N LEU A 196 19.10 9.73 9.67
CA LEU A 196 19.37 10.87 8.77
C LEU A 196 18.23 11.19 7.79
N ARG A 197 17.17 10.36 7.74
CA ARG A 197 16.08 10.42 6.74
C ARG A 197 15.40 11.78 6.59
N ALA A 198 15.37 12.60 7.64
CA ALA A 198 14.76 13.93 7.60
C ALA A 198 15.57 14.96 6.79
N ARG A 199 16.87 14.71 6.57
CA ARG A 199 17.80 15.66 5.93
C ARG A 199 18.32 15.19 4.58
N LEU A 200 18.21 13.90 4.28
CA LEU A 200 18.79 13.32 3.07
C LEU A 200 17.91 13.59 1.84
N LYS A 201 18.52 14.23 0.84
CA LYS A 201 17.95 14.35 -0.52
C LYS A 201 18.46 13.20 -1.39
N PRO A 202 17.70 12.74 -2.39
CA PRO A 202 18.18 11.69 -3.28
C PRO A 202 19.39 12.15 -4.06
N LEU A 203 20.28 11.19 -4.26
CA LEU A 203 21.46 11.35 -5.07
C LEU A 203 21.06 11.58 -6.54
N PRO A 204 21.54 12.63 -7.22
CA PRO A 204 21.27 12.79 -8.64
C PRO A 204 21.97 11.66 -9.44
N TRP A 205 21.37 11.25 -10.55
CA TRP A 205 21.86 10.14 -11.37
C TRP A 205 23.36 10.22 -11.76
N PRO A 206 23.92 11.38 -12.16
CA PRO A 206 25.36 11.47 -12.46
C PRO A 206 26.25 11.16 -11.25
N ALA A 207 25.85 11.58 -10.05
CA ALA A 207 26.58 11.25 -8.84
C ALA A 207 26.48 9.75 -8.52
N TYR A 208 25.31 9.13 -8.70
CA TYR A 208 25.17 7.67 -8.60
C TYR A 208 26.10 6.93 -9.58
N LEU A 209 26.18 7.38 -10.84
CA LEU A 209 27.09 6.80 -11.82
C LEU A 209 28.56 6.92 -11.38
N ALA A 210 28.94 8.02 -10.72
CA ALA A 210 30.28 8.16 -10.14
C ALA A 210 30.56 7.14 -9.03
N PHE A 211 29.57 6.80 -8.19
CA PHE A 211 29.69 5.73 -7.19
C PHE A 211 29.74 4.32 -7.82
N ALA A 212 29.02 4.10 -8.91
CA ALA A 212 28.97 2.81 -9.60
C ALA A 212 30.18 2.56 -10.51
N ALA A 213 30.78 3.62 -11.05
CA ALA A 213 31.86 3.54 -12.04
C ALA A 213 33.07 2.71 -11.56
N PRO A 214 33.60 2.85 -10.33
CA PRO A 214 34.74 2.04 -9.87
C PRO A 214 34.47 0.54 -9.95
N MET A 215 33.27 0.09 -9.58
CA MET A 215 32.88 -1.32 -9.65
C MET A 215 32.71 -1.79 -11.10
N ALA A 216 32.12 -0.95 -11.96
CA ALA A 216 31.96 -1.26 -13.38
C ALA A 216 33.32 -1.39 -14.09
N VAL A 217 34.24 -0.44 -13.85
CA VAL A 217 35.61 -0.49 -14.37
C VAL A 217 36.35 -1.71 -13.83
N ASP A 218 36.21 -2.02 -12.53
CA ASP A 218 36.81 -3.22 -11.94
C ASP A 218 36.27 -4.52 -12.53
N GLY A 219 34.96 -4.62 -12.75
CA GLY A 219 34.35 -5.77 -13.40
C GLY A 219 34.78 -5.92 -14.86
N LEU A 220 34.73 -4.83 -15.64
CA LEU A 220 35.01 -4.85 -17.07
C LEU A 220 36.48 -5.16 -17.37
N THR A 221 37.42 -4.54 -16.65
CA THR A 221 38.86 -4.80 -16.84
C THR A 221 39.25 -6.24 -16.46
N GLN A 222 38.57 -6.83 -15.48
CA GLN A 222 38.73 -8.26 -15.16
C GLN A 222 38.11 -9.17 -16.24
N LEU A 223 36.93 -8.81 -16.76
CA LEU A 223 36.25 -9.59 -17.80
C LEU A 223 37.09 -9.66 -19.08
N LEU A 224 37.77 -8.57 -19.42
CA LEU A 224 38.68 -8.49 -20.57
C LEU A 224 40.07 -9.09 -20.30
N GLY A 225 40.33 -9.64 -19.10
CA GLY A 225 41.61 -10.25 -18.75
C GLY A 225 42.77 -9.27 -18.57
N LEU A 226 42.49 -7.96 -18.50
CA LEU A 226 43.53 -6.92 -18.42
C LEU A 226 44.24 -6.90 -17.06
N ARG A 227 43.55 -7.35 -16.00
CA ARG A 227 44.10 -7.45 -14.65
C ARG A 227 43.26 -8.34 -13.75
N THR A 228 43.85 -8.78 -12.64
CA THR A 228 43.12 -9.37 -11.51
C THR A 228 42.72 -8.31 -10.49
N SER A 229 41.61 -8.52 -9.80
CA SER A 229 41.18 -7.62 -8.70
C SER A 229 41.60 -8.19 -7.34
N THR A 230 41.96 -7.29 -6.42
CA THR A 230 42.38 -7.61 -5.06
C THR A 230 41.19 -7.58 -4.10
N LEU A 231 41.36 -8.14 -2.89
CA LEU A 231 40.35 -8.09 -1.83
C LEU A 231 39.89 -6.65 -1.55
N GLU A 232 40.86 -5.75 -1.34
CA GLU A 232 40.61 -4.34 -1.04
C GLU A 232 39.78 -3.64 -2.12
N LEU A 233 40.14 -3.87 -3.39
CA LEU A 233 39.44 -3.27 -4.51
C LEU A 233 38.01 -3.80 -4.64
N ARG A 234 37.79 -5.11 -4.47
CA ARG A 234 36.45 -5.70 -4.51
C ARG A 234 35.55 -5.17 -3.39
N LEU A 235 36.09 -5.06 -2.18
CA LEU A 235 35.37 -4.54 -1.02
C LEU A 235 35.04 -3.05 -1.19
N THR A 236 36.03 -2.23 -1.53
CA THR A 236 35.85 -0.77 -1.66
C THR A 236 34.91 -0.41 -2.81
N THR A 237 35.11 -0.98 -3.99
CA THR A 237 34.22 -0.71 -5.15
C THR A 237 32.80 -1.23 -4.91
N GLY A 238 32.65 -2.40 -4.28
CA GLY A 238 31.34 -2.92 -3.87
C GLY A 238 30.65 -2.02 -2.83
N ALA A 239 31.40 -1.53 -1.84
CA ALA A 239 30.88 -0.62 -0.83
C ALA A 239 30.45 0.73 -1.43
N LEU A 240 31.25 1.32 -2.33
CA LEU A 240 30.87 2.55 -3.04
C LEU A 240 29.58 2.36 -3.84
N PHE A 241 29.46 1.26 -4.58
CA PHE A 241 28.24 0.94 -5.30
C PHE A 241 27.03 0.76 -4.36
N GLY A 242 27.20 0.02 -3.25
CA GLY A 242 26.15 -0.17 -2.24
C GLY A 242 25.70 1.16 -1.63
N LEU A 243 26.65 2.04 -1.26
CA LEU A 243 26.36 3.36 -0.71
C LEU A 243 25.61 4.23 -1.71
N GLY A 244 26.09 4.31 -2.96
CA GLY A 244 25.42 5.05 -4.02
C GLY A 244 24.01 4.55 -4.28
N SER A 245 23.81 3.23 -4.30
CA SER A 245 22.51 2.60 -4.50
C SER A 245 21.53 2.92 -3.37
N ALA A 246 21.97 2.82 -2.10
CA ALA A 246 21.16 3.19 -0.95
C ALA A 246 20.82 4.69 -0.94
N TRP A 247 21.79 5.56 -1.21
CA TRP A 247 21.57 7.01 -1.22
C TRP A 247 20.67 7.45 -2.37
N LEU A 248 20.72 6.77 -3.52
CA LEU A 248 19.73 6.97 -4.57
C LEU A 248 18.34 6.50 -4.12
N ALA A 249 18.20 5.24 -3.71
CA ALA A 249 16.89 4.61 -3.53
C ALA A 249 16.13 5.04 -2.25
N LEU A 250 16.81 5.11 -1.09
CA LEU A 250 16.16 5.30 0.20
C LEU A 250 15.36 6.62 0.30
N PRO A 251 15.86 7.77 -0.19
CA PRO A 251 15.07 9.01 -0.20
C PRO A 251 13.85 8.97 -1.13
N TYR A 252 13.87 8.19 -2.21
CA TYR A 252 12.69 7.98 -3.05
C TYR A 252 11.65 7.09 -2.36
N LEU A 253 12.09 6.01 -1.71
CA LEU A 253 11.21 5.15 -0.91
C LEU A 253 10.55 5.94 0.22
N GLU A 254 11.31 6.77 0.94
CA GLU A 254 10.77 7.63 2.01
C GLU A 254 9.64 8.53 1.50
N ARG A 255 9.78 9.14 0.32
CA ARG A 255 8.70 9.94 -0.28
C ARG A 255 7.49 9.08 -0.60
N GLY A 256 7.69 7.94 -1.26
CA GLY A 256 6.58 7.05 -1.61
C GLY A 256 5.82 6.55 -0.39
N PHE A 257 6.51 6.15 0.68
CA PHE A 257 5.86 5.74 1.93
C PHE A 257 5.15 6.88 2.63
N ARG A 258 5.70 8.11 2.57
CA ARG A 258 5.05 9.29 3.13
C ARG A 258 3.76 9.64 2.39
N ASP A 259 3.74 9.54 1.05
CA ASP A 259 2.54 9.74 0.24
C ASP A 259 1.45 8.69 0.57
N VAL A 260 1.85 7.44 0.82
CA VAL A 260 0.94 6.38 1.29
C VAL A 260 0.36 6.72 2.65
N LEU A 261 1.19 7.17 3.60
CA LEU A 261 0.73 7.56 4.94
C LEU A 261 -0.23 8.76 4.87
N ASP A 262 0.06 9.76 4.05
CA ASP A 262 -0.79 10.95 3.87
C ASP A 262 -2.13 10.58 3.21
N THR A 263 -2.14 9.60 2.31
CA THR A 263 -3.36 9.06 1.69
C THR A 263 -4.22 8.31 2.72
N LEU A 264 -3.58 7.49 3.56
CA LEU A 264 -4.28 6.73 4.61
C LEU A 264 -4.78 7.62 5.74
N ALA A 265 -4.05 8.69 6.08
CA ALA A 265 -4.45 9.65 7.11
C ALA A 265 -5.75 10.39 6.78
N ARG A 266 -6.11 10.50 5.48
CA ARG A 266 -7.38 11.10 5.05
C ARG A 266 -8.58 10.15 5.24
N LYS A 267 -8.36 8.88 5.59
CA LYS A 267 -9.43 7.90 5.79
C LYS A 267 -9.99 8.01 7.22
N PRO A 268 -11.29 8.29 7.40
CA PRO A 268 -11.87 8.59 8.72
C PRO A 268 -11.79 7.41 9.72
N HIS A 269 -11.73 6.15 9.27
CA HIS A 269 -11.59 4.99 10.17
C HIS A 269 -10.17 4.76 10.70
N LEU A 270 -9.18 5.53 10.25
CA LEU A 270 -7.80 5.52 10.74
C LEU A 270 -7.44 6.77 11.56
N ALA A 271 -8.32 7.77 11.62
CA ALA A 271 -8.08 9.05 12.29
C ALA A 271 -8.41 9.04 13.81
N ALA A 272 -8.53 7.84 14.41
CA ALA A 272 -8.91 7.63 15.81
C ALA A 272 -7.78 7.00 16.62
#